data_AF-B7CCR2-F1
#
_entry.id   AF-B7CCR2-F1
#
_cell.length_a   1.000
_cell.length_b   1.000
_cell.length_c   1.000
_cell.angle_alpha   90.00
_cell.angle_beta   90.00
_cell.angle_gamma   90.00
#
_symmetry.space_group_name_H-M   'P 1'
#
loop_
_entity.id
_entity.type
_entity.pdbx_description
1 polymer ?
#
loop_
_entity_poly.entity_id
_entity_poly.type
_entity_poly.pdbx_seq_one_letter_code
_entity_poly.pdbx_strand_id
1 'polypeptide(L)'
;MENSHSTSYKKDLDKLEFGGNKFMALKLMKGSLQYKNQIIEMIKEWKSYNDTHDANTSPWAIFKNDYDDFEYYLNNLEISTTDDGFVPDSTFFCLDEDRDTMVGAVNIRHYLNEYLLKYGGHIGDGIRPSER
;
A
#
# COMPACT_ATOMS: atom_id res chain seq x y z
N MET A 1 -20.28 -19.83 6.88
CA MET A 1 -19.73 -20.94 6.08
C MET A 1 -18.38 -20.49 5.59
N GLU A 2 -17.31 -20.85 6.30
CA GLU A 2 -15.95 -20.56 5.86
C GLU A 2 -15.62 -21.38 4.62
N ASN A 3 -15.05 -20.69 3.64
CA ASN A 3 -14.83 -21.18 2.30
C ASN A 3 -13.67 -22.19 2.34
N SER A 4 -13.97 -23.50 2.31
CA SER A 4 -13.00 -24.59 2.38
C SER A 4 -11.93 -24.59 1.28
N HIS A 5 -12.11 -23.76 0.25
CA HIS A 5 -11.13 -23.54 -0.82
C HIS A 5 -9.98 -22.59 -0.45
N SER A 6 -10.12 -21.64 0.49
CA SER A 6 -9.00 -20.72 0.78
C SER A 6 -7.95 -21.35 1.70
N THR A 7 -8.34 -22.32 2.51
CA THR A 7 -7.47 -22.97 3.49
C THR A 7 -6.45 -23.92 2.86
N SER A 8 -6.73 -24.47 1.66
CA SER A 8 -5.78 -25.37 0.98
C SER A 8 -4.59 -24.60 0.40
N TYR A 9 -4.83 -23.46 -0.25
CA TYR A 9 -3.77 -22.64 -0.84
C TYR A 9 -2.78 -22.09 0.20
N LYS A 10 -3.27 -21.70 1.38
CA LYS A 10 -2.42 -21.19 2.47
C LYS A 10 -1.44 -22.27 2.98
N LYS A 11 -1.91 -23.52 3.10
CA LYS A 11 -1.10 -24.67 3.52
C LYS A 11 -0.01 -25.07 2.51
N ASP A 12 -0.17 -24.76 1.23
CA ASP A 12 0.79 -25.10 0.20
C ASP A 12 1.93 -24.08 0.10
N LEU A 13 1.67 -22.81 0.45
CA LEU A 13 2.69 -21.75 0.50
C LEU A 13 3.62 -21.88 1.72
N ASP A 14 3.11 -22.35 2.86
CA ASP A 14 3.91 -22.63 4.07
C ASP A 14 5.02 -23.67 3.85
N LYS A 15 4.99 -24.42 2.74
CA LYS A 15 5.93 -25.50 2.41
C LYS A 15 6.93 -25.15 1.30
N LEU A 16 6.81 -23.98 0.70
CA LEU A 16 7.77 -23.52 -0.31
C LEU A 16 8.96 -22.89 0.43
N GLU A 17 9.96 -23.70 0.74
CA GLU A 17 11.29 -23.21 1.13
C GLU A 17 12.22 -23.32 -0.07
N PHE A 18 12.70 -22.18 -0.58
CA PHE A 18 13.84 -22.15 -1.50
C PHE A 18 15.05 -21.64 -0.74
N GLY A 19 16.02 -22.52 -0.48
CA GLY A 19 17.29 -22.14 0.16
C GLY A 19 17.21 -21.80 1.65
N GLY A 20 16.17 -22.23 2.38
CA GLY A 20 16.03 -22.02 3.82
C GLY A 20 15.40 -20.68 4.22
N ASN A 21 14.95 -19.87 3.27
CA ASN A 21 14.16 -18.66 3.54
C ASN A 21 12.68 -18.96 3.29
N LYS A 22 11.85 -18.77 4.32
CA LYS A 22 10.38 -18.78 4.21
C LYS A 22 9.95 -17.61 3.32
N PHE A 23 9.13 -17.86 2.29
CA PHE A 23 8.50 -16.77 1.54
C PHE A 23 7.54 -16.00 2.45
N MET A 24 7.68 -14.68 2.50
CA MET A 24 6.73 -13.83 3.22
C MET A 24 5.37 -13.85 2.50
N ALA A 25 4.31 -14.15 3.26
CA ALA A 25 2.95 -14.07 2.77
C ALA A 25 2.51 -12.59 2.68
N LEU A 26 2.81 -11.94 1.55
CA LEU A 26 2.43 -10.54 1.30
C LEU A 26 1.06 -10.44 0.66
N LYS A 27 0.25 -9.49 1.15
CA LYS A 27 -1.10 -9.24 0.65
C LYS A 27 -1.35 -7.75 0.45
N LEU A 28 -1.81 -7.40 -0.76
CA LEU A 28 -2.35 -6.07 -1.04
C LEU A 28 -3.81 -6.00 -0.59
N MET A 29 -4.15 -4.95 0.16
CA MET A 29 -5.49 -4.77 0.69
C MET A 29 -5.92 -3.31 0.76
N LYS A 30 -7.23 -3.07 0.68
CA LYS A 30 -7.81 -1.75 0.95
C LYS A 30 -7.61 -1.39 2.42
N GLY A 31 -7.33 -0.12 2.68
CA GLY A 31 -7.32 0.41 4.04
C GLY A 31 -8.70 0.25 4.69
N SER A 32 -8.74 -0.03 5.99
CA SER A 32 -9.97 -0.11 6.75
C SER A 32 -9.71 0.26 8.21
N LEU A 33 -10.77 0.53 8.97
CA LEU A 33 -10.67 0.83 10.41
C LEU A 33 -9.96 -0.27 11.21
N GLN A 34 -10.04 -1.53 10.75
CA GLN A 34 -9.33 -2.66 11.37
C GLN A 34 -7.81 -2.43 11.43
N TYR A 35 -7.24 -1.81 10.39
CA TYR A 35 -5.79 -1.61 10.25
C TYR A 35 -5.34 -0.20 10.63
N LYS A 36 -6.20 0.61 11.26
CA LYS A 36 -5.95 2.01 11.57
C LYS A 36 -4.59 2.25 12.22
N ASN A 37 -4.29 1.54 13.30
CA ASN A 37 -3.05 1.76 14.05
C ASN A 37 -1.82 1.40 13.21
N GLN A 38 -1.80 0.24 12.57
CA GLN A 38 -0.67 -0.20 11.74
C GLN A 38 -0.42 0.76 10.56
N ILE A 39 -1.49 1.25 9.91
CA ILE A 39 -1.39 2.21 8.82
C ILE A 39 -0.82 3.56 9.32
N ILE A 40 -1.34 4.08 10.43
CA ILE A 40 -0.87 5.35 11.01
C ILE A 40 0.60 5.23 11.45
N GLU A 41 0.98 4.13 12.09
CA GLU A 41 2.37 3.89 12.51
C GLU A 41 3.31 3.83 11.32
N MET A 42 2.94 3.09 10.27
CA MET A 42 3.69 3.03 9.02
C MET A 42 3.85 4.43 8.41
N ILE A 43 2.77 5.23 8.30
CA ILE A 43 2.85 6.57 7.69
C ILE A 43 3.67 7.52 8.56
N LYS A 44 3.56 7.47 9.88
CA LYS A 44 4.34 8.31 10.81
C LYS A 44 5.84 8.05 10.65
N GLU A 45 6.24 6.79 10.64
CA GLU A 45 7.63 6.41 10.41
C GLU A 45 8.12 6.89 9.04
N TRP A 46 7.31 6.65 8.01
CA TRP A 46 7.68 6.98 6.64
C TRP A 46 7.80 8.48 6.41
N LYS A 47 6.89 9.29 6.99
CA LYS A 47 7.01 10.76 6.98
C LYS A 47 8.28 11.22 7.71
N SER A 48 8.54 10.71 8.92
CA SER A 48 9.76 11.03 9.68
C SER A 48 11.05 10.72 8.92
N TYR A 49 11.08 9.59 8.21
CA TYR A 49 12.20 9.24 7.34
C TYR A 49 12.34 10.22 6.17
N ASN A 50 11.25 10.53 5.47
CA ASN A 50 11.26 11.44 4.33
C ASN A 50 11.62 12.89 4.72
N ASP A 51 11.32 13.34 5.95
CA ASP A 51 11.68 14.67 6.44
C ASP A 51 13.20 14.82 6.69
N THR A 52 13.91 13.71 6.82
CA THR A 52 15.35 13.66 7.15
C THR A 52 16.23 13.13 6.01
N HIS A 53 15.64 12.69 4.90
CA HIS A 53 16.33 12.09 3.76
C HIS A 53 15.78 12.65 2.45
N ASP A 54 16.64 12.74 1.43
CA ASP A 54 16.21 13.01 0.04
C ASP A 54 15.56 11.74 -0.55
N ALA A 55 14.34 11.47 -0.12
CA ALA A 55 13.55 10.30 -0.50
C ALA A 55 12.42 10.68 -1.45
N ASN A 56 12.09 9.79 -2.39
CA ASN A 56 10.86 9.98 -3.15
C ASN A 56 9.63 9.83 -2.24
N THR A 57 8.55 10.51 -2.58
CA THR A 57 7.28 10.46 -1.83
C THR A 57 6.28 9.50 -2.46
N SER A 58 6.77 8.45 -3.14
CA SER A 58 5.92 7.42 -3.74
C SER A 58 5.51 6.37 -2.70
N PRO A 59 4.23 5.94 -2.66
CA PRO A 59 3.11 6.51 -3.40
C PRO A 59 2.61 7.81 -2.76
N TRP A 60 2.45 8.87 -3.56
CA TRP A 60 1.97 10.17 -3.05
C TRP A 60 0.58 10.07 -2.38
N ALA A 61 -0.26 9.14 -2.85
CA ALA A 61 -1.63 8.96 -2.36
C ALA A 61 -1.74 8.75 -0.85
N ILE A 62 -0.77 8.08 -0.21
CA ILE A 62 -0.84 7.80 1.24
C ILE A 62 -0.43 9.00 2.11
N PHE A 63 0.17 10.03 1.50
CA PHE A 63 0.67 11.23 2.19
C PHE A 63 -0.20 12.47 1.96
N LYS A 64 -1.11 12.44 0.97
CA LYS A 64 -1.85 13.64 0.52
C LYS A 64 -2.83 14.20 1.54
N ASN A 65 -3.34 13.37 2.46
CA ASN A 65 -4.29 13.76 3.50
C ASN A 65 -3.71 13.53 4.91
N ASP A 66 -4.22 14.28 5.88
CA ASP A 66 -3.99 13.98 7.30
C ASP A 66 -4.70 12.69 7.70
N TYR A 67 -4.08 11.91 8.59
CA TYR A 67 -4.60 10.65 9.12
C TYR A 67 -5.28 10.81 10.50
N ASP A 68 -5.26 12.01 11.10
CA ASP A 68 -5.90 12.28 12.39
C ASP A 68 -7.42 12.01 12.34
N ASP A 69 -8.10 12.51 11.30
CA ASP A 69 -9.42 12.02 10.89
C ASP A 69 -9.26 10.84 9.94
N PHE A 70 -9.12 9.65 10.53
CA PHE A 70 -8.81 8.45 9.77
C PHE A 70 -9.93 8.00 8.82
N GLU A 71 -11.19 8.30 9.12
CA GLU A 71 -12.30 7.98 8.21
C GLU A 71 -12.26 8.89 6.98
N TYR A 72 -12.03 10.20 7.19
CA TYR A 72 -11.79 11.12 6.10
C TYR A 72 -10.57 10.69 5.27
N TYR A 73 -9.46 10.34 5.94
CA TYR A 73 -8.25 9.84 5.29
C TYR A 73 -8.58 8.69 4.32
N LEU A 74 -9.24 7.63 4.81
CA LEU A 74 -9.59 6.45 4.02
C LEU A 74 -10.50 6.80 2.84
N ASN A 75 -11.55 7.59 3.08
CA ASN A 75 -12.53 7.95 2.06
C ASN A 75 -11.96 8.86 0.97
N ASN A 76 -10.82 9.49 1.21
CA ASN A 76 -10.18 10.41 0.29
C ASN A 76 -8.83 9.90 -0.23
N LEU A 77 -8.46 8.63 0.01
CA LEU A 77 -7.21 8.04 -0.52
C LEU A 77 -7.18 7.95 -2.04
N GLU A 78 -8.35 7.77 -2.65
CA GLU A 78 -8.49 7.46 -4.07
C GLU A 78 -9.06 8.66 -4.82
N ILE A 79 -8.64 8.80 -6.07
CA ILE A 79 -9.21 9.75 -7.01
C ILE A 79 -10.24 9.00 -7.86
N SER A 80 -11.43 9.58 -7.97
CA SER A 80 -12.52 9.03 -8.79
C SER A 80 -12.88 9.94 -9.97
N THR A 81 -12.43 11.19 -9.97
CA THR A 81 -12.71 12.17 -11.02
C THR A 81 -11.50 12.39 -11.93
N THR A 82 -11.74 13.02 -13.06
CA THR A 82 -10.72 13.32 -14.08
C THR A 82 -10.38 14.81 -14.12
N ASP A 83 -10.75 15.53 -13.07
CA ASP A 83 -10.60 16.98 -13.01
C ASP A 83 -9.13 17.35 -12.78
N ASP A 84 -8.72 18.54 -13.22
CA ASP A 84 -7.41 19.12 -12.96
C ASP A 84 -6.20 18.24 -13.34
N GLY A 85 -6.36 17.38 -14.36
CA GLY A 85 -5.27 16.52 -14.84
C GLY A 85 -5.00 15.30 -13.96
N PHE A 86 -5.88 14.99 -13.01
CA PHE A 86 -5.85 13.73 -12.29
C PHE A 86 -6.49 12.60 -13.11
N VAL A 87 -6.17 11.37 -12.73
CA VAL A 87 -6.76 10.16 -13.29
C VAL A 87 -7.27 9.29 -12.13
N PRO A 88 -8.37 8.55 -12.33
CA PRO A 88 -8.86 7.58 -11.37
C PRO A 88 -7.77 6.58 -10.98
N ASP A 89 -7.73 6.27 -9.70
CA ASP A 89 -6.74 5.38 -9.12
C ASP A 89 -7.31 4.44 -8.06
N SER A 90 -6.47 3.54 -7.59
CA SER A 90 -6.77 2.68 -6.45
C SER A 90 -5.53 2.53 -5.58
N THR A 91 -5.73 2.71 -4.28
CA THR A 91 -4.66 2.64 -3.28
C THR A 91 -4.82 1.37 -2.45
N PHE A 92 -3.72 0.66 -2.26
CA PHE A 92 -3.65 -0.57 -1.47
C PHE A 92 -2.46 -0.48 -0.52
N PHE A 93 -2.64 -1.05 0.67
CA PHE A 93 -1.58 -1.27 1.65
C PHE A 93 -1.07 -2.70 1.52
N CYS A 94 0.22 -2.89 1.75
CA CYS A 94 0.87 -4.21 1.75
C CYS A 94 0.98 -4.71 3.19
N LEU A 95 0.26 -5.79 3.49
CA LEU A 95 0.33 -6.51 4.76
C LEU A 95 1.25 -7.71 4.61
N ASP A 96 2.22 -7.82 5.52
CA ASP A 96 2.88 -9.08 5.81
C ASP A 96 1.96 -9.90 6.73
N GLU A 97 1.35 -10.95 6.18
CA GLU A 97 0.39 -11.79 6.91
C GLU A 97 1.06 -12.67 7.97
N ASP A 98 2.36 -12.94 7.88
CA ASP A 98 3.09 -13.75 8.85
C ASP A 98 3.40 -12.95 10.11
N ARG A 99 3.73 -11.66 9.94
CA ARG A 99 4.06 -10.74 11.04
C ARG A 99 2.88 -9.86 11.47
N ASP A 100 1.75 -9.91 10.76
CA ASP A 100 0.62 -8.99 10.89
C ASP A 100 1.09 -7.52 10.95
N THR A 101 1.89 -7.13 9.95
CA THR A 101 2.55 -5.81 9.91
C THR A 101 2.37 -5.15 8.54
N MET A 102 2.00 -3.87 8.54
CA MET A 102 1.98 -3.05 7.32
C MET A 102 3.42 -2.69 6.90
N VAL A 103 3.79 -3.12 5.69
CA VAL A 103 5.16 -3.02 5.16
C VAL A 103 5.28 -2.07 3.97
N GLY A 104 4.18 -1.60 3.39
CA GLY A 104 4.24 -0.69 2.26
C GLY A 104 2.88 -0.32 1.70
N ALA A 105 2.89 0.35 0.55
CA ALA A 105 1.69 0.73 -0.16
C ALA A 105 1.93 0.84 -1.66
N VAL A 106 0.85 0.75 -2.42
CA VAL A 106 0.82 0.95 -3.88
C VAL A 106 -0.41 1.76 -4.27
N ASN A 107 -0.22 2.70 -5.18
CA ASN A 107 -1.25 3.45 -5.86
C ASN A 107 -1.21 3.09 -7.36
N ILE A 108 -2.35 2.65 -7.89
CA ILE A 108 -2.48 2.14 -9.25
C ILE A 108 -3.43 3.05 -10.01
N ARG A 109 -2.92 3.77 -11.00
CA ARG A 109 -3.68 4.63 -11.91
C ARG A 109 -4.32 3.78 -13.00
N HIS A 110 -5.62 3.97 -13.23
CA HIS A 110 -6.40 3.12 -14.13
C HIS A 110 -6.13 3.41 -15.61
N TYR A 111 -5.66 4.62 -15.92
CA TYR A 111 -5.12 5.00 -17.23
C TYR A 111 -4.09 6.12 -17.06
N LEU A 112 -3.42 6.49 -18.15
CA LEU A 112 -2.46 7.60 -18.18
C LEU A 112 -2.95 8.70 -19.10
N ASN A 113 -2.83 9.95 -18.66
CA ASN A 113 -2.93 11.12 -19.51
C ASN A 113 -1.56 11.46 -20.14
N GLU A 114 -1.50 12.48 -21.00
CA GLU A 114 -0.27 12.85 -21.72
C GLU A 114 0.92 13.14 -20.80
N TYR A 115 0.66 13.79 -19.66
CA TYR A 115 1.70 14.07 -18.67
C TYR A 115 2.25 12.77 -18.06
N LEU A 116 1.36 11.88 -17.62
CA LEU A 116 1.71 10.61 -17.00
C LEU A 116 2.38 9.64 -17.98
N LEU A 117 2.02 9.70 -19.27
CA LEU A 117 2.71 8.95 -20.32
C LEU A 117 4.15 9.41 -20.52
N LYS A 118 4.45 10.70 -20.31
CA LYS A 118 5.76 11.28 -20.57
C LYS A 118 6.69 11.28 -19.36
N TYR A 119 6.13 11.47 -18.15
CA TYR A 119 6.92 11.71 -16.93
C TYR A 119 6.57 10.78 -15.77
N GLY A 120 5.56 9.92 -15.93
CA GLY A 120 5.05 9.08 -14.85
C GLY A 120 4.88 7.63 -15.27
N GLY A 121 3.76 7.04 -14.88
CA GLY A 121 3.42 5.65 -15.12
C GLY A 121 2.18 5.23 -14.34
N HIS A 122 1.80 3.96 -14.46
CA HIS A 122 0.62 3.42 -13.80
C HIS A 122 0.79 3.20 -12.29
N ILE A 123 2.00 2.87 -11.87
CA ILE A 123 2.26 2.36 -10.53
C ILE A 123 3.14 3.36 -9.80
N GLY A 124 2.65 3.87 -8.67
CA GLY A 124 3.49 4.41 -7.62
C GLY A 124 3.47 3.45 -6.45
N ASP A 125 4.62 2.94 -6.05
CA ASP A 125 4.76 2.05 -4.91
C ASP A 125 5.86 2.52 -3.97
N GLY A 126 5.95 1.89 -2.81
CA GLY A 126 7.01 2.09 -1.86
C GLY A 126 6.93 1.11 -0.68
N ILE A 127 8.07 0.92 -0.04
CA ILE A 127 8.24 0.08 1.14
C ILE A 127 8.56 0.96 2.35
N ARG A 128 7.88 0.66 3.47
CA ARG A 128 8.10 1.25 4.79
C ARG A 128 9.60 1.23 5.09
N PRO A 129 10.23 2.34 5.54
CA PRO A 129 11.68 2.43 5.68
C PRO A 129 12.31 1.30 6.51
N SER A 130 11.68 0.85 7.60
CA SER A 130 12.17 -0.26 8.43
C SER A 130 12.12 -1.63 7.77
N GLU A 131 11.47 -1.76 6.62
CA GLU A 131 11.14 -3.03 5.94
C GLU A 131 11.87 -3.20 4.60
N ARG A 132 12.90 -2.39 4.33
CA ARG A 132 13.70 -2.40 3.10
C ARG A 132 14.91 -3.33 3.17
#